data_AF-A0A1C5MUQ6-F1
#
_entry.id   AF-A0A1C5MUQ6-F1
#
_cell.length_a   1.000
_cell.length_b   1.000
_cell.length_c   1.000
_cell.angle_alpha   90.00
_cell.angle_beta   90.00
_cell.angle_gamma   90.00
#
_symmetry.space_group_name_H-M   'P 1'
#
loop_
_entity.id
_entity.type
_entity.pdbx_description
1 polymer ?
#
loop_
_entity_poly.entity_id
_entity_poly.type
_entity_poly.pdbx_seq_one_letter_code
_entity_poly.pdbx_strand_id
1 'polypeptide(L)'
;MKKIDIRDIRSEEILAVNRGENTLFQRRENLSKHTSYARERMQYDAIRSGQVEQILSLLQQKPDGTEGILSKDQLRNSKNMFIAGITLFTRAAIDGGVPEETAYSLSDGYIQTVEECTNSVSIEKLSQRAAARFAQEVYDPRKRMEMIPYLVTSRNIC
;
A
#
# COMPACT_ATOMS: atom_id res chain seq x y z
N MET A 1 -31.52 17.17 -4.83
CA MET A 1 -30.32 16.90 -5.65
C MET A 1 -29.65 18.24 -5.95
N LYS A 2 -28.49 18.55 -5.36
CA LYS A 2 -27.78 19.81 -5.65
C LYS A 2 -27.23 19.73 -7.08
N LYS A 3 -27.56 20.70 -7.93
CA LYS A 3 -26.95 20.85 -9.25
C LYS A 3 -25.48 21.23 -9.05
N ILE A 4 -24.57 20.41 -9.57
CA ILE A 4 -23.14 20.70 -9.60
C ILE A 4 -22.92 21.71 -10.74
N ASP A 5 -22.34 22.87 -10.44
CA ASP A 5 -22.01 23.90 -11.44
C ASP A 5 -20.76 23.47 -12.21
N ILE A 6 -20.80 23.54 -13.54
CA ILE A 6 -19.67 23.23 -14.45
C ILE A 6 -18.44 24.11 -14.13
N ARG A 7 -18.64 25.31 -13.55
CA ARG A 7 -17.56 26.20 -13.10
C ARG A 7 -16.83 25.67 -11.85
N ASP A 8 -17.53 24.97 -10.95
CA ASP A 8 -16.93 24.34 -9.77
C ASP A 8 -16.08 23.14 -10.18
N ILE A 9 -16.53 22.34 -11.15
CA ILE A 9 -15.76 21.19 -11.70
C ILE A 9 -14.41 21.65 -12.29
N ARG A 10 -14.42 22.71 -13.11
CA ARG A 10 -13.17 23.30 -13.64
C ARG A 10 -12.24 23.78 -12.54
N SER A 11 -12.78 24.27 -11.43
CA SER A 11 -11.98 24.79 -10.32
C SER A 11 -11.30 23.67 -9.51
N GLU A 12 -11.97 22.54 -9.29
CA GLU A 12 -11.42 21.37 -8.58
C GLU A 12 -10.35 20.62 -9.39
N GLU A 13 -10.56 20.45 -10.71
CA GLU A 13 -9.56 19.85 -11.61
C GLU A 13 -8.26 20.68 -11.63
N ILE A 14 -8.39 22.00 -11.70
CA ILE A 14 -7.26 22.93 -11.62
C ILE A 14 -6.53 22.80 -10.27
N LEU A 15 -7.26 22.62 -9.16
CA LEU A 15 -6.65 22.47 -7.83
C LEU A 15 -5.80 21.22 -7.70
N ALA A 16 -6.25 20.08 -8.21
CA ALA A 16 -5.48 18.82 -8.14
C ALA A 16 -4.20 18.89 -8.98
N VAL A 17 -4.29 19.40 -10.21
CA VAL A 17 -3.14 19.60 -11.10
C VAL A 17 -2.12 20.55 -10.46
N ASN A 18 -2.58 21.68 -9.91
CA ASN A 18 -1.71 22.64 -9.23
C ASN A 18 -0.97 22.05 -8.01
N ARG A 19 -1.59 21.10 -7.27
CA ARG A 19 -0.92 20.40 -6.16
C ARG A 19 0.20 19.50 -6.65
N GLY A 20 0.00 18.81 -7.77
CA GLY A 20 1.02 17.97 -8.40
C GLY A 20 2.20 18.81 -8.89
N GLU A 21 1.93 19.90 -9.61
CA GLU A 21 2.96 20.81 -10.13
C GLU A 21 3.77 21.47 -9.01
N ASN A 22 3.12 21.95 -7.95
CA ASN A 22 3.80 22.53 -6.79
C ASN A 22 4.69 21.50 -6.10
N THR A 23 4.20 20.26 -5.92
CA THR A 23 5.00 19.16 -5.35
C THR A 23 6.24 18.85 -6.20
N LEU A 24 6.08 18.80 -7.52
CA LEU A 24 7.20 18.60 -8.45
C LEU A 24 8.22 19.75 -8.37
N PHE A 25 7.75 20.99 -8.31
CA PHE A 25 8.60 22.16 -8.15
C PHE A 25 9.41 22.08 -6.84
N GLN A 26 8.75 21.88 -5.70
CA GLN A 26 9.41 21.75 -4.40
C GLN A 26 10.44 20.61 -4.35
N ARG A 27 10.15 19.46 -4.97
CA ARG A 27 11.08 18.34 -5.06
C ARG A 27 12.32 18.68 -5.87
N ARG A 28 12.17 19.42 -6.98
CA ARG A 28 13.31 19.90 -7.80
C ARG A 28 14.18 20.88 -7.03
N GLU A 29 13.57 21.88 -6.38
CA GLU A 29 14.29 22.87 -5.56
C GLU A 29 15.07 22.21 -4.42
N ASN A 30 14.47 21.21 -3.76
CA ASN A 30 15.10 20.51 -2.63
C ASN A 30 16.00 19.34 -3.05
N LEU A 31 16.22 19.11 -4.36
CA LEU A 31 16.94 17.95 -4.90
C LEU A 31 16.42 16.60 -4.34
N SER A 32 15.14 16.56 -3.96
CA SER A 32 14.50 15.38 -3.38
C SER A 32 13.84 14.55 -4.48
N LYS A 33 14.19 13.27 -4.55
CA LYS A 33 13.59 12.33 -5.50
C LYS A 33 12.51 11.51 -4.81
N HIS A 34 11.45 11.20 -5.55
CA HIS A 34 10.48 10.20 -5.10
C HIS A 34 11.13 8.82 -5.10
N THR A 35 10.62 7.91 -4.27
CA THR A 35 10.91 6.48 -4.38
C THR A 35 10.78 6.02 -5.83
N SER A 36 11.76 5.26 -6.32
CA SER A 36 11.79 4.93 -7.74
C SER A 36 10.70 3.93 -8.11
N TYR A 37 10.20 4.06 -9.33
CA TYR A 37 9.30 3.06 -9.91
C TYR A 37 9.94 1.67 -9.96
N ALA A 38 11.26 1.59 -10.17
CA ALA A 38 11.99 0.32 -10.14
C ALA A 38 11.88 -0.37 -8.77
N ARG A 39 11.91 0.40 -7.68
CA ARG A 39 11.75 -0.15 -6.33
C ARG A 39 10.33 -0.67 -6.06
N GLU A 40 9.31 0.09 -6.45
CA GLU A 40 7.92 -0.39 -6.39
C GLU A 40 7.74 -1.67 -7.22
N ARG A 41 8.41 -1.75 -8.37
CA ARG A 41 8.36 -2.93 -9.23
C ARG A 41 9.04 -4.15 -8.62
N MET A 42 10.18 -3.98 -7.94
CA MET A 42 10.82 -5.06 -7.18
C MET A 42 9.89 -5.62 -6.07
N GLN A 43 9.19 -4.75 -5.35
CA GLN A 43 8.22 -5.18 -4.33
C GLN A 43 7.06 -5.96 -4.95
N TYR A 44 6.53 -5.44 -6.07
CA TYR A 44 5.47 -6.09 -6.82
C TYR A 44 5.89 -7.50 -7.28
N ASP A 45 7.05 -7.63 -7.93
CA ASP A 45 7.53 -8.89 -8.49
C ASP A 45 7.86 -9.92 -7.40
N ALA A 46 8.33 -9.48 -6.23
CA ALA A 46 8.55 -10.35 -5.08
C ALA A 46 7.24 -11.00 -4.61
N ILE A 47 6.16 -10.22 -4.47
CA ILE A 47 4.84 -10.75 -4.09
C ILE A 47 4.27 -11.64 -5.19
N ARG A 48 4.29 -11.17 -6.45
CA ARG A 48 3.79 -11.92 -7.61
C ARG A 48 4.45 -13.29 -7.76
N SER A 49 5.70 -13.43 -7.30
CA SER A 49 6.45 -14.68 -7.35
C SER A 49 6.44 -15.46 -6.03
N GLY A 50 5.70 -15.01 -5.02
CA GLY A 50 5.62 -15.65 -3.70
C GLY A 50 6.91 -15.60 -2.87
N GLN A 51 7.81 -14.64 -3.11
CA GLN A 51 9.10 -14.51 -2.44
C GLN A 51 8.97 -13.71 -1.13
N VAL A 52 8.55 -14.39 -0.05
CA VAL A 52 8.24 -13.78 1.26
C VAL A 52 9.46 -13.07 1.87
N GLU A 53 10.62 -13.72 1.85
CA GLU A 53 11.85 -13.17 2.43
C GLU A 53 12.33 -11.94 1.66
N GLN A 54 12.18 -11.96 0.34
CA GLN A 54 12.58 -10.86 -0.53
C GLN A 54 11.72 -9.62 -0.26
N ILE A 55 10.40 -9.76 -0.19
CA ILE A 55 9.52 -8.61 0.06
C ILE A 55 9.76 -8.02 1.46
N LEU A 56 9.98 -8.86 2.49
CA LEU A 56 10.31 -8.38 3.83
C LEU A 56 11.65 -7.65 3.86
N SER A 57 12.67 -8.17 3.18
CA SER A 57 13.96 -7.49 3.04
C SER A 57 13.82 -6.13 2.36
N LEU A 58 13.06 -6.06 1.25
CA LEU A 58 12.83 -4.81 0.54
C LEU A 58 12.14 -3.76 1.41
N LEU A 59 11.18 -4.14 2.25
CA LEU A 59 10.50 -3.22 3.18
C LEU A 59 11.39 -2.71 4.30
N GLN A 60 12.38 -3.49 4.74
CA GLN A 60 13.33 -3.08 5.78
C GLN A 60 14.49 -2.23 5.25
N GLN A 61 14.81 -2.35 3.96
CA GLN A 61 15.86 -1.55 3.33
C GLN A 61 15.48 -0.07 3.28
N LYS A 62 16.48 0.80 3.41
CA LYS A 62 16.29 2.24 3.21
C LYS A 62 15.75 2.50 1.78
N PRO A 63 14.67 3.29 1.63
CA PRO A 63 14.18 3.69 0.33
C PRO A 63 15.23 4.47 -0.49
N ASP A 64 15.16 4.35 -1.81
CA ASP A 64 16.02 5.06 -2.77
C ASP A 64 15.53 6.48 -3.10
N GLY A 65 14.49 6.93 -2.40
CA GLY A 65 13.91 8.25 -2.50
C GLY A 65 13.04 8.54 -1.27
N THR A 66 12.27 9.63 -1.35
CA THR A 66 11.28 9.99 -0.32
C THR A 66 9.90 9.52 -0.72
N GLU A 67 9.11 9.14 0.29
CA GLU A 67 7.71 8.78 0.12
C GLU A 67 6.86 9.98 -0.32
N GLY A 68 5.63 9.69 -0.77
CA GLY A 68 4.62 10.69 -1.03
C GLY A 68 4.13 11.36 0.27
N ILE A 69 3.82 12.65 0.19
CA ILE A 69 3.10 13.37 1.24
C ILE A 69 1.65 13.51 0.75
N LEU A 70 0.84 12.53 1.11
CA LEU A 70 -0.59 12.41 0.79
C LEU A 70 -1.47 13.12 1.84
N SER A 71 -0.92 13.47 3.00
CA SER A 71 -1.62 14.19 4.06
C SER A 71 -0.63 15.05 4.87
N LYS A 72 -1.12 16.17 5.41
CA LYS A 72 -0.36 16.99 6.38
C LYS A 72 -0.29 16.32 7.76
N ASP A 73 -1.30 15.54 8.10
CA ASP A 73 -1.28 14.70 9.31
C ASP A 73 -0.46 13.44 9.04
N GLN A 74 0.57 13.21 9.86
CA GLN A 74 1.54 12.14 9.67
C GLN A 74 0.88 10.76 9.78
N LEU A 75 -0.03 10.56 10.74
CA LEU A 75 -0.71 9.27 10.91
C LEU A 75 -1.58 8.97 9.69
N ARG A 76 -2.35 9.95 9.22
CA ARG A 76 -3.17 9.83 8.01
C ARG A 76 -2.30 9.62 6.77
N ASN A 77 -1.12 10.25 6.70
CA ASN A 77 -0.17 10.00 5.63
C ASN A 77 0.27 8.53 5.61
N SER A 78 0.65 7.98 6.76
CA SER A 78 1.02 6.57 6.91
C SER A 78 -0.11 5.63 6.51
N LYS A 79 -1.37 5.91 6.91
CA LYS A 79 -2.55 5.13 6.50
C LYS A 79 -2.76 5.19 4.99
N ASN A 80 -2.67 6.36 4.39
CA ASN A 80 -2.83 6.54 2.94
C ASN A 80 -1.74 5.79 2.16
N MET A 81 -0.48 5.85 2.61
CA MET A 81 0.63 5.10 2.03
C MET A 81 0.42 3.59 2.15
N PHE A 82 -0.04 3.12 3.31
CA PHE A 82 -0.39 1.72 3.51
C PHE A 82 -1.47 1.25 2.54
N ILE A 83 -2.56 2.01 2.39
CA ILE A 83 -3.65 1.68 1.46
C ILE A 83 -3.13 1.58 0.02
N ALA A 84 -2.26 2.51 -0.41
CA ALA A 84 -1.61 2.45 -1.72
C ALA A 84 -0.72 1.20 -1.87
N GLY A 85 0.02 0.83 -0.82
CA GLY A 85 0.82 -0.39 -0.80
C GLY A 85 -0.02 -1.66 -0.91
N ILE A 86 -1.05 -1.81 -0.08
CA ILE A 86 -1.99 -2.95 -0.14
C ILE A 86 -2.61 -3.07 -1.52
N THR A 87 -3.04 -1.95 -2.10
CA THR A 87 -3.60 -1.87 -3.44
C THR A 87 -2.67 -2.50 -4.49
N LEU A 88 -1.35 -2.27 -4.39
CA LEU A 88 -0.34 -2.90 -5.26
C LEU A 88 -0.13 -4.38 -4.94
N PHE A 89 -0.08 -4.73 -3.65
CA PHE A 89 0.12 -6.12 -3.20
C PHE A 89 -1.02 -7.03 -3.66
N THR A 90 -2.26 -6.56 -3.59
CA THR A 90 -3.44 -7.27 -4.10
C THR A 90 -3.30 -7.59 -5.58
N ARG A 91 -2.93 -6.60 -6.39
CA ARG A 91 -2.72 -6.78 -7.84
C ARG A 91 -1.58 -7.75 -8.13
N ALA A 92 -0.48 -7.65 -7.39
CA ALA A 92 0.64 -8.57 -7.52
C ALA A 92 0.25 -10.02 -7.18
N ALA A 93 -0.54 -10.21 -6.13
CA ALA A 93 -1.01 -11.53 -5.73
C ALA A 93 -1.97 -12.15 -6.76
N ILE A 94 -2.90 -11.36 -7.32
CA ILE A 94 -3.79 -11.80 -8.41
C ILE A 94 -2.97 -12.23 -9.62
N ASP A 95 -2.00 -11.40 -10.03
CA ASP A 95 -1.06 -11.72 -11.12
C ASP A 95 -0.20 -12.96 -10.83
N GLY A 96 0.02 -13.27 -9.55
CA GLY A 96 0.71 -14.48 -9.07
C GLY A 96 -0.18 -15.73 -9.04
N GLY A 97 -1.48 -15.61 -9.36
CA GLY A 97 -2.43 -16.72 -9.43
C GLY A 97 -3.34 -16.88 -8.20
N VAL A 98 -3.37 -15.90 -7.29
CA VAL A 98 -4.35 -15.88 -6.19
C VAL A 98 -5.73 -15.53 -6.75
N PRO A 99 -6.81 -16.28 -6.43
CA PRO A 99 -8.16 -15.92 -6.82
C PRO A 99 -8.52 -14.51 -6.35
N GLU A 100 -9.18 -13.76 -7.23
CA GLU A 100 -9.55 -12.37 -7.00
C GLU A 100 -10.31 -12.17 -5.69
N GLU A 101 -11.33 -12.99 -5.43
CA GLU A 101 -12.14 -12.91 -4.20
C GLU A 101 -11.28 -13.07 -2.93
N THR A 102 -10.29 -13.97 -2.97
CA THR A 102 -9.35 -14.18 -1.86
C THR A 102 -8.45 -12.95 -1.69
N ALA A 103 -7.90 -12.42 -2.77
CA ALA A 103 -7.02 -11.25 -2.74
C ALA A 103 -7.75 -9.99 -2.27
N TYR A 104 -8.99 -9.76 -2.73
CA TYR A 104 -9.82 -8.63 -2.31
C TYR A 104 -10.26 -8.74 -0.86
N SER A 105 -10.70 -9.93 -0.41
CA SER A 105 -11.03 -10.16 1.01
C SER A 105 -9.84 -9.87 1.93
N LEU A 106 -8.63 -10.28 1.51
CA LEU A 106 -7.40 -10.00 2.25
C LEU A 106 -7.08 -8.49 2.28
N SER A 107 -7.25 -7.80 1.15
CA SER A 107 -7.09 -6.35 1.04
C SER A 107 -8.01 -5.61 2.02
N ASP A 108 -9.31 -5.94 2.00
CA ASP A 108 -10.32 -5.29 2.82
C ASP A 108 -10.03 -5.46 4.32
N GLY A 109 -9.66 -6.66 4.75
CA GLY A 109 -9.29 -6.92 6.14
C GLY A 109 -8.09 -6.08 6.62
N TYR A 110 -7.05 -5.96 5.77
CA TYR A 110 -5.88 -5.14 6.10
C TYR A 110 -6.19 -3.64 6.11
N ILE A 111 -7.02 -3.15 5.17
CA ILE A 111 -7.45 -1.76 5.12
C ILE A 111 -8.32 -1.40 6.32
N GLN A 112 -9.27 -2.26 6.70
CA GLN A 112 -10.07 -2.07 7.93
C GLN A 112 -9.16 -2.01 9.17
N THR A 113 -8.18 -2.90 9.24
CA THR A 113 -7.22 -2.93 10.36
C THR A 113 -6.40 -1.64 10.42
N VAL A 114 -5.90 -1.11 9.30
CA VAL A 114 -5.09 0.13 9.33
C VAL A 114 -5.91 1.35 9.75
N GLU A 115 -7.22 1.37 9.49
CA GLU A 115 -8.08 2.47 9.93
C GLU A 115 -8.18 2.53 11.46
N GLU A 116 -8.07 1.39 12.16
CA GLU A 116 -8.06 1.31 13.63
C GLU A 116 -6.69 1.66 14.24
N CYS A 117 -5.61 1.64 13.46
CA CYS A 117 -4.26 1.96 13.95
C CYS A 117 -4.11 3.42 14.39
N THR A 118 -3.38 3.62 15.49
CA THR A 118 -3.21 4.93 16.15
C THR A 118 -1.79 5.48 16.07
N ASN A 119 -0.83 4.72 15.53
CA ASN A 119 0.57 5.13 15.45
C ASN A 119 1.29 4.53 14.22
N SER A 120 2.29 5.24 13.69
CA SER A 120 2.99 4.80 12.48
C SER A 120 3.76 3.48 12.64
N VAL A 121 4.25 3.15 13.84
CA VAL A 121 5.00 1.90 14.09
C VAL A 121 4.08 0.68 13.93
N SER A 122 2.84 0.76 14.41
CA SER A 122 1.83 -0.28 14.20
C SER A 122 1.51 -0.48 12.72
N ILE A 123 1.41 0.60 11.96
CA ILE A 123 1.16 0.58 10.52
C ILE A 123 2.32 -0.08 9.77
N GLU A 124 3.57 0.23 10.13
CA GLU A 124 4.75 -0.39 9.52
C GLU A 124 4.77 -1.92 9.74
N LYS A 125 4.52 -2.35 10.99
CA LYS A 125 4.41 -3.78 11.32
C LYS A 125 3.26 -4.45 10.57
N LEU A 126 2.12 -3.76 10.45
CA LEU A 126 0.98 -4.24 9.67
C LEU A 126 1.36 -4.39 8.19
N SER A 127 2.11 -3.44 7.63
CA SER A 127 2.58 -3.47 6.24
C SER A 127 3.48 -4.68 5.96
N GLN A 128 4.42 -4.96 6.87
CA GLN A 128 5.28 -6.15 6.76
C GLN A 128 4.47 -7.45 6.81
N ARG A 129 3.51 -7.53 7.75
CA ARG A 129 2.61 -8.69 7.88
C ARG A 129 1.75 -8.88 6.64
N ALA A 130 1.19 -7.80 6.10
CA ALA A 130 0.38 -7.84 4.89
C ALA A 130 1.20 -8.30 3.69
N ALA A 131 2.38 -7.72 3.48
CA ALA A 131 3.26 -8.08 2.38
C ALA A 131 3.66 -9.56 2.42
N ALA A 132 4.04 -10.06 3.60
CA ALA A 132 4.34 -11.47 3.79
C ALA A 132 3.12 -12.35 3.52
N ARG A 133 1.93 -11.97 4.00
CA ARG A 133 0.71 -12.74 3.79
C ARG A 133 0.31 -12.81 2.31
N PHE A 134 0.36 -11.69 1.59
CA PHE A 134 0.10 -11.69 0.14
C PHE A 134 1.09 -12.56 -0.63
N ALA A 135 2.39 -12.50 -0.31
CA ALA A 135 3.38 -13.38 -0.92
C ALA A 135 3.14 -14.88 -0.56
N GLN A 136 2.72 -15.17 0.67
CA GLN A 136 2.37 -16.52 1.09
C GLN A 136 1.16 -17.09 0.36
N GLU A 137 0.14 -16.26 0.06
CA GLU A 137 -1.02 -16.70 -0.73
C GLU A 137 -0.66 -17.12 -2.16
N VAL A 138 0.40 -16.52 -2.70
CA VAL A 138 0.99 -16.88 -4.00
C VAL A 138 1.87 -18.14 -3.85
N TYR A 139 2.60 -18.26 -2.74
CA TYR A 139 3.47 -19.39 -2.45
C TYR A 139 2.67 -20.66 -2.10
N ASP A 140 2.48 -21.49 -3.12
CA ASP A 140 1.94 -22.86 -3.08
C ASP A 140 0.40 -23.01 -3.05
N PRO A 141 -0.24 -23.10 -4.24
CA PRO A 141 -1.66 -23.42 -4.38
C PRO A 141 -2.05 -24.81 -3.84
N ARG A 142 -1.10 -25.74 -3.67
CA ARG A 142 -1.35 -27.15 -3.29
C ARG A 142 -1.26 -27.37 -1.78
N LYS A 143 -0.66 -26.45 -1.02
CA LYS A 143 -0.64 -26.45 0.45
C LYS A 143 -1.81 -25.70 1.10
N ARG A 144 -2.75 -25.18 0.30
CA ARG A 144 -3.97 -24.48 0.75
C ARG A 144 -4.84 -25.26 1.75
N MET A 145 -4.71 -26.58 1.84
CA MET A 145 -5.55 -27.42 2.69
C MET A 145 -5.10 -27.49 4.17
N GLU A 146 -3.84 -27.16 4.50
CA GLU A 146 -3.32 -27.45 5.85
C GLU A 146 -3.23 -26.27 6.82
N MET A 147 -3.55 -25.03 6.41
CA MET A 147 -3.45 -23.89 7.34
C MET A 147 -4.59 -22.88 7.24
N ILE A 148 -5.73 -23.21 7.84
CA ILE A 148 -6.57 -22.20 8.49
C ILE A 148 -7.13 -22.81 9.79
N PRO A 149 -6.40 -22.69 10.90
CA PRO A 149 -6.88 -21.74 11.91
C PRO A 149 -5.71 -21.12 12.68
N TYR A 150 -5.08 -20.08 12.15
CA TYR A 150 -4.22 -19.24 12.98
C TYR A 150 -4.48 -17.75 12.72
N LEU A 151 -5.19 -17.15 13.68
CA LEU A 151 -5.12 -15.75 14.09
C LEU A 151 -5.90 -14.72 13.28
N VAL A 152 -7.23 -14.76 13.42
CA VAL A 152 -7.98 -13.51 13.63
C VAL A 152 -7.75 -13.07 15.09
N THR A 153 -6.60 -12.44 15.35
CA THR A 153 -6.46 -11.53 16.47
C THR A 153 -5.86 -10.23 15.96
N SER A 154 -6.69 -9.45 15.29
CA SER A 154 -6.46 -8.04 14.96
C SER A 154 -6.22 -7.18 16.21
N ARG A 155 -6.53 -7.70 17.41
CA ARG A 155 -6.57 -6.97 18.69
C ARG A 155 -5.23 -6.45 19.24
N ASN A 156 -4.08 -6.74 18.63
CA ASN A 156 -2.77 -6.39 19.23
C ASN A 156 -1.77 -5.70 18.27
N ILE A 157 -2.18 -5.31 17.06
CA ILE A 157 -1.28 -4.56 16.15
C ILE A 157 -1.56 -3.07 16.28
N CYS A 158 -2.84 -2.72 16.15
CA CYS A 158 -3.46 -1.44 16.39
C CYS A 158 -4.11 -1.50 17.79
#